data_AF-A0A9N9L9X3-F1
#
_entry.id   AF-A0A9N9L9X3-F1
#
_cell.length_a   1.000
_cell.length_b   1.000
_cell.length_c   1.000
_cell.angle_alpha   90.00
_cell.angle_beta   90.00
_cell.angle_gamma   90.00
#
_symmetry.space_group_name_H-M   'P 1'
#
loop_
_entity.id
_entity.type
_entity.pdbx_description
1 polymer ?
#
loop_
_entity_poly.entity_id
_entity_poly.type
_entity_poly.pdbx_seq_one_letter_code
_entity_poly.pdbx_strand_id
1 'polypeptide(L)'
;MKLNLQYRVAGVFAICFAAVGGFVLDESCETAENRPIVLESLEKAFHMVEIAINSLEQRPWSSRPEPVFLEISIVANWLFKDAGNSAPREWVKGGTNTLDRVYRNDLFVVNCDPKPLKRTKSGRLWDAIRQVYVESRGRKINSDDTNPCNVLWLEMYTEVSENFGVPSIIHICPNYFKKMKQSKFLSTGDFQHIDLDATGKRLWVKPNTAMDLAAVMDVTFLHEFTHTFSGGELEDVGELFQPYGWLNTLNKPADESVGNAENIAMFGLAHRMLVETPMKPQLDGSII
;
A
#
# COMPACT_ATOMS: atom_id res chain seq x y z
N MET A 1 55.76 11.32 0.82
CA MET A 1 55.23 11.80 2.12
C MET A 1 53.75 12.11 1.90
N LYS A 2 52.88 11.42 2.63
CA LYS A 2 51.43 11.29 2.37
C LYS A 2 50.70 12.63 2.63
N LEU A 3 49.97 13.13 1.65
CA LEU A 3 48.98 14.19 1.84
C LEU A 3 47.71 13.56 2.45
N ASN A 4 47.44 13.91 3.71
CA ASN A 4 46.24 13.53 4.45
C ASN A 4 45.02 14.22 3.84
N LEU A 5 44.20 13.46 3.12
CA LEU A 5 42.86 13.88 2.71
C LEU A 5 41.92 13.72 3.93
N GLN A 6 41.88 14.75 4.78
CA GLN A 6 40.84 14.85 5.82
C GLN A 6 39.49 15.08 5.14
N TYR A 7 38.71 14.01 5.02
CA TYR A 7 37.30 14.06 4.66
C TYR A 7 36.53 14.82 5.75
N ARG A 8 36.33 16.13 5.53
CA ARG A 8 35.26 16.89 6.17
C ARG A 8 33.94 16.59 5.45
N VAL A 9 33.31 15.47 5.77
CA VAL A 9 31.87 15.27 5.51
C VAL A 9 31.13 15.64 6.80
N ALA A 10 31.32 16.87 7.26
CA ALA A 10 30.55 17.48 8.33
C ALA A 10 29.65 18.53 7.68
N GLY A 11 28.67 18.02 6.96
CA GLY A 11 27.70 18.80 6.21
C GLY A 11 26.50 17.93 5.87
N VAL A 12 26.09 17.08 6.82
CA VAL A 12 24.75 16.49 6.80
C VAL A 12 23.82 17.68 7.00
N PHE A 13 23.34 18.23 5.90
CA PHE A 13 22.19 19.12 5.90
C PHE A 13 21.11 18.37 6.68
N ALA A 14 20.79 18.89 7.87
CA ALA A 14 19.53 18.60 8.52
C ALA A 14 18.44 19.16 7.61
N ILE A 15 18.11 18.41 6.55
CA ILE A 15 16.91 18.68 5.80
C ILE A 15 15.83 18.18 6.74
N CYS A 16 15.26 19.12 7.48
CA CYS A 16 13.96 18.97 8.11
C CYS A 16 12.94 18.83 6.98
N PHE A 17 12.97 17.71 6.26
CA PHE A 17 11.74 17.18 5.71
C PHE A 17 10.88 16.93 6.94
N ALA A 18 9.86 17.77 7.12
CA ALA A 18 8.73 17.37 7.92
C ALA A 18 8.20 16.12 7.21
N ALA A 19 8.69 14.95 7.62
CA ALA A 19 8.17 13.66 7.24
C ALA A 19 6.79 13.59 7.88
N VAL A 20 5.83 14.28 7.28
CA VAL A 20 4.44 14.20 7.64
C VAL A 20 3.97 12.86 7.05
N GLY A 21 4.14 11.77 7.81
CA GLY A 21 3.53 10.47 7.49
C GLY A 21 4.44 9.27 7.20
N GLY A 22 5.73 9.28 7.57
CA GLY A 22 6.56 8.05 7.45
C GLY A 22 6.97 7.63 6.03
N PHE A 23 6.84 8.53 5.05
CA PHE A 23 7.31 8.29 3.68
C PHE A 23 8.06 9.49 3.10
N VAL A 24 8.74 9.26 1.97
CA VAL A 24 9.32 10.31 1.12
C VAL A 24 8.95 10.07 -0.33
N LEU A 25 8.63 11.15 -1.05
CA LEU A 25 8.43 11.12 -2.49
C LEU A 25 9.77 11.29 -3.22
N ASP A 26 10.04 10.41 -4.18
CA ASP A 26 11.13 10.60 -5.14
C ASP A 26 10.86 11.81 -6.05
N GLU A 27 11.91 12.38 -6.67
CA GLU A 27 11.80 13.52 -7.58
C GLU A 27 10.78 13.31 -8.71
N SER A 28 10.61 12.06 -9.18
CA SER A 28 9.59 11.70 -10.18
C SER A 28 8.15 11.94 -9.72
N CYS A 29 7.90 11.88 -8.40
CA CYS A 29 6.60 12.15 -7.78
C CYS A 29 6.42 13.63 -7.41
N GLU A 30 7.50 14.41 -7.34
CA GLU A 30 7.50 15.81 -6.87
C GLU A 30 7.02 16.84 -7.91
N THR A 31 6.54 16.38 -9.07
CA THR A 31 5.96 17.29 -10.06
C THR A 31 4.61 17.84 -9.59
N ALA A 32 4.26 19.06 -10.03
CA ALA A 32 2.98 19.69 -9.70
C ALA A 32 1.77 18.84 -10.12
N GLU A 33 1.93 17.98 -11.11
CA GLU A 33 0.90 17.06 -11.60
C GLU A 33 0.81 15.79 -10.74
N ASN A 34 1.95 15.18 -10.37
CA ASN A 34 1.98 13.88 -9.72
C ASN A 34 1.78 13.99 -8.20
N ARG A 35 2.38 15.01 -7.56
CA ARG A 35 2.44 15.12 -6.10
C ARG A 35 1.06 15.11 -5.43
N PRO A 36 0.06 15.88 -5.87
CA PRO A 36 -1.24 15.91 -5.19
C PRO A 36 -1.93 14.54 -5.21
N ILE A 37 -1.87 13.83 -6.34
CA ILE A 37 -2.50 12.53 -6.52
C ILE A 37 -1.86 11.50 -5.61
N VAL A 38 -0.53 11.45 -5.58
CA VAL A 38 0.22 10.50 -4.74
C VAL A 38 -0.02 10.78 -3.26
N LEU A 39 0.05 12.03 -2.83
CA LEU A 39 -0.18 12.39 -1.43
C LEU A 39 -1.61 12.06 -0.99
N GLU A 40 -2.60 12.38 -1.81
CA GLU A 40 -4.00 12.08 -1.51
C GLU A 40 -4.25 10.58 -1.40
N SER A 41 -3.71 9.78 -2.32
CA SER A 41 -3.85 8.32 -2.27
C SER A 41 -3.12 7.71 -1.08
N LEU A 42 -1.93 8.21 -0.71
CA LEU A 42 -1.19 7.76 0.48
C LEU A 42 -1.92 8.10 1.78
N GLU A 43 -2.43 9.32 1.91
CA GLU A 43 -3.22 9.75 3.09
C GLU A 43 -4.43 8.85 3.28
N LYS A 44 -5.15 8.55 2.18
CA LYS A 44 -6.31 7.65 2.19
C LYS A 44 -5.92 6.20 2.48
N ALA A 45 -4.77 5.74 1.98
CA ALA A 45 -4.24 4.41 2.30
C ALA A 45 -3.93 4.28 3.80
N PHE A 46 -3.23 5.24 4.40
CA PHE A 46 -2.93 5.21 5.84
C PHE A 46 -4.17 5.35 6.70
N HIS A 47 -5.12 6.18 6.28
CA HIS A 47 -6.41 6.26 6.94
C HIS A 47 -7.14 4.91 6.93
N MET A 48 -7.11 4.18 5.80
CA MET A 48 -7.64 2.80 5.73
C MET A 48 -6.93 1.83 6.67
N VAL A 49 -5.60 1.92 6.81
CA VAL A 49 -4.83 1.13 7.79
C VAL A 49 -5.31 1.44 9.20
N GLU A 50 -5.38 2.72 9.56
CA GLU A 50 -5.75 3.19 10.88
C GLU A 50 -7.14 2.69 11.28
N ILE A 51 -8.15 2.90 10.45
CA ILE A 51 -9.51 2.44 10.75
C ILE A 51 -9.60 0.91 10.81
N ALA A 52 -8.89 0.19 9.93
CA ALA A 52 -8.91 -1.27 9.90
C ALA A 52 -8.28 -1.86 11.17
N ILE A 53 -7.10 -1.35 11.56
CA ILE A 53 -6.39 -1.76 12.77
C ILE A 53 -7.20 -1.45 14.00
N ASN A 54 -7.68 -0.20 14.13
CA ASN A 54 -8.49 0.22 15.28
C ASN A 54 -9.71 -0.68 15.44
N SER A 55 -10.37 -1.08 14.34
CA SER A 55 -11.48 -2.00 14.42
C SER A 55 -11.07 -3.41 14.75
N LEU A 56 -10.00 -3.96 14.19
CA LEU A 56 -9.51 -5.30 14.53
C LEU A 56 -9.07 -5.43 15.99
N GLU A 57 -8.53 -4.36 16.60
CA GLU A 57 -8.20 -4.29 18.03
C GLU A 57 -9.43 -4.40 18.93
N GLN A 58 -10.58 -3.94 18.45
CA GLN A 58 -11.82 -3.86 19.23
C GLN A 58 -12.56 -5.20 19.34
N ARG A 59 -11.96 -6.31 18.88
CA ARG A 59 -12.53 -7.66 18.99
C ARG A 59 -12.64 -8.15 20.44
N PRO A 60 -13.72 -8.88 20.80
CA PRO A 60 -14.77 -9.37 19.90
C PRO A 60 -15.80 -8.28 19.57
N TRP A 61 -16.15 -8.12 18.30
CA TRP A 61 -17.14 -7.13 17.86
C TRP A 61 -18.55 -7.43 18.34
N SER A 62 -18.83 -8.71 18.65
CA SER A 62 -20.12 -9.19 19.14
C SER A 62 -20.57 -8.58 20.47
N SER A 63 -19.66 -7.94 21.22
CA SER A 63 -20.02 -7.23 22.46
C SER A 63 -20.46 -5.78 22.23
N ARG A 64 -20.48 -5.29 20.98
CA ARG A 64 -20.82 -3.90 20.66
C ARG A 64 -22.22 -3.78 20.05
N PRO A 65 -23.03 -2.81 20.49
CA PRO A 65 -24.41 -2.68 20.05
C PRO A 65 -24.57 -2.02 18.67
N GLU A 66 -23.55 -1.38 18.12
CA GLU A 66 -23.70 -0.62 16.88
C GLU A 66 -23.75 -1.54 15.64
N PRO A 67 -24.76 -1.39 14.76
CA PRO A 67 -24.94 -2.24 13.58
C PRO A 67 -23.70 -2.30 12.65
N VAL A 68 -22.93 -1.22 12.56
CA VAL A 68 -21.72 -1.16 11.72
C VAL A 68 -20.67 -2.18 12.16
N PHE A 69 -20.52 -2.46 13.45
CA PHE A 69 -19.55 -3.45 13.93
C PHE A 69 -19.96 -4.88 13.59
N LEU A 70 -21.26 -5.15 13.47
CA LEU A 70 -21.73 -6.45 12.97
C LEU A 70 -21.34 -6.64 11.50
N GLU A 71 -21.54 -5.63 10.66
CA GLU A 71 -21.16 -5.67 9.23
C GLU A 71 -19.64 -5.81 9.07
N ILE A 72 -18.84 -5.05 9.84
CA ILE A 72 -17.38 -5.18 9.87
C ILE A 72 -16.97 -6.60 10.27
N SER A 73 -17.62 -7.17 11.30
CA SER A 73 -17.36 -8.55 11.74
C SER A 73 -17.67 -9.57 10.64
N ILE A 74 -18.77 -9.38 9.91
CA ILE A 74 -19.16 -10.25 8.80
C ILE A 74 -18.09 -10.21 7.70
N VAL A 75 -17.68 -9.02 7.28
CA VAL A 75 -16.62 -8.83 6.26
C VAL A 75 -15.31 -9.46 6.70
N ALA A 76 -14.88 -9.21 7.95
CA ALA A 76 -13.65 -9.78 8.46
C ALA A 76 -13.71 -11.31 8.50
N ASN A 77 -14.87 -11.89 8.82
CA ASN A 77 -15.06 -13.34 8.80
C ASN A 77 -15.03 -13.90 7.38
N TRP A 78 -15.50 -13.14 6.39
CA TRP A 78 -15.36 -13.55 4.99
C TRP A 78 -13.91 -13.59 4.53
N LEU A 79 -13.11 -12.57 4.88
CA LEU A 79 -11.71 -12.43 4.44
C LEU A 79 -10.73 -13.28 5.24
N PHE A 80 -10.92 -13.42 6.55
CA PHE A 80 -9.98 -14.09 7.47
C PHE A 80 -10.50 -15.41 8.05
N LYS A 81 -11.66 -15.88 7.57
CA LYS A 81 -12.20 -17.24 7.81
C LYS A 81 -12.27 -17.68 9.27
N ASP A 82 -12.61 -16.76 10.18
CA ASP A 82 -12.64 -17.06 11.62
C ASP A 82 -11.35 -17.76 12.08
N ALA A 83 -10.16 -17.28 11.71
CA ALA A 83 -8.84 -17.77 12.16
C ALA A 83 -8.62 -17.68 13.70
N GLY A 84 -9.59 -18.13 14.47
CA GLY A 84 -9.85 -17.85 15.86
C GLY A 84 -10.20 -16.38 16.10
N ASN A 85 -10.80 -16.12 17.26
CA ASN A 85 -10.75 -14.80 17.91
C ASN A 85 -9.30 -14.32 18.22
N SER A 86 -8.27 -14.94 17.62
CA SER A 86 -6.87 -14.90 18.02
C SER A 86 -5.91 -14.52 16.88
N ALA A 87 -6.02 -15.04 15.65
CA ALA A 87 -4.98 -14.79 14.63
C ALA A 87 -4.87 -13.32 14.20
N PRO A 88 -5.97 -12.55 14.06
CA PRO A 88 -5.85 -11.14 13.70
C PRO A 88 -5.22 -10.30 14.81
N ARG A 89 -5.20 -10.77 16.08
CA ARG A 89 -4.54 -10.04 17.17
C ARG A 89 -3.01 -10.05 17.05
N GLU A 90 -2.41 -11.06 16.44
CA GLU A 90 -0.96 -11.08 16.22
C GLU A 90 -0.56 -10.18 15.06
N TRP A 91 -1.34 -10.18 13.96
CA TRP A 91 -1.17 -9.19 12.90
C TRP A 91 -1.41 -7.77 13.39
N VAL A 92 -2.49 -7.55 14.16
CA VAL A 92 -2.77 -6.26 14.78
C VAL A 92 -1.65 -5.84 15.73
N LYS A 93 -1.06 -6.75 16.52
CA LYS A 93 0.12 -6.40 17.35
C LYS A 93 1.35 -6.07 16.51
N GLY A 94 1.52 -6.68 15.35
CA GLY A 94 2.51 -6.28 14.36
C GLY A 94 2.20 -4.89 13.80
N GLY A 95 0.96 -4.69 13.34
CA GLY A 95 0.38 -3.51 12.68
C GLY A 95 0.20 -2.27 13.57
N THR A 96 -0.07 -2.43 14.86
CA THR A 96 -0.22 -1.30 15.79
C THR A 96 1.15 -0.79 16.19
N ASN A 97 2.10 -1.69 16.35
CA ASN A 97 3.52 -1.32 16.32
C ASN A 97 3.89 -0.72 14.95
N THR A 98 3.32 -1.18 13.83
CA THR A 98 3.56 -0.61 12.50
C THR A 98 3.15 0.84 12.40
N LEU A 99 1.92 1.24 12.70
CA LEU A 99 1.54 2.66 12.59
C LEU A 99 2.42 3.53 13.47
N ASP A 100 2.64 3.11 14.72
CA ASP A 100 3.51 3.82 15.64
C ASP A 100 4.99 3.82 15.18
N ARG A 101 5.44 2.81 14.40
CA ARG A 101 6.78 2.74 13.78
C ARG A 101 6.89 3.53 12.48
N VAL A 102 5.86 3.55 11.64
CA VAL A 102 5.78 4.40 10.44
C VAL A 102 5.91 5.85 10.85
N TYR A 103 5.21 6.26 11.92
CA TYR A 103 5.31 7.61 12.43
C TYR A 103 6.63 7.93 13.14
N ARG A 104 7.38 6.92 13.63
CA ARG A 104 8.55 7.17 14.48
C ARG A 104 9.91 6.78 13.89
N ASN A 105 10.03 5.77 13.03
CA ASN A 105 11.34 5.19 12.69
C ASN A 105 11.51 4.57 11.30
N ASP A 106 10.44 4.14 10.64
CA ASP A 106 10.58 3.51 9.32
C ASP A 106 10.07 4.44 8.22
N LEU A 107 11.00 4.78 7.34
CA LEU A 107 10.77 5.57 6.14
C LEU A 107 10.61 4.61 4.96
N PHE A 108 9.64 4.83 4.08
CA PHE A 108 9.65 4.24 2.75
C PHE A 108 9.68 5.32 1.67
N VAL A 109 10.13 4.96 0.47
CA VAL A 109 10.23 5.87 -0.67
C VAL A 109 9.15 5.51 -1.68
N VAL A 110 8.49 6.51 -2.25
CA VAL A 110 7.55 6.33 -3.35
C VAL A 110 8.18 6.84 -4.65
N ASN A 111 8.28 5.98 -5.65
CA ASN A 111 8.85 6.28 -6.96
C ASN A 111 7.77 6.23 -8.05
N CYS A 112 7.60 7.33 -8.80
CA CYS A 112 6.56 7.47 -9.83
C CYS A 112 7.07 7.21 -11.26
N ASP A 113 8.37 7.03 -11.45
CA ASP A 113 8.98 6.72 -12.74
C ASP A 113 10.09 5.68 -12.57
N PRO A 114 9.77 4.37 -12.57
CA PRO A 114 10.72 3.28 -12.37
C PRO A 114 11.63 3.05 -13.59
N LYS A 115 11.96 4.08 -14.35
CA LYS A 115 13.00 3.99 -15.39
C LYS A 115 14.29 3.47 -14.76
N PRO A 116 15.06 2.63 -15.48
CA PRO A 116 16.41 2.29 -15.04
C PRO A 116 17.16 3.58 -14.82
N LEU A 117 17.53 3.80 -13.55
CA LEU A 117 18.02 5.07 -13.06
C LEU A 117 19.38 5.31 -13.68
N LYS A 118 19.40 6.06 -14.79
CA LYS A 118 20.66 6.54 -15.35
C LYS A 118 21.29 7.42 -14.28
N ARG A 119 22.46 7.04 -13.77
CA ARG A 119 23.31 7.85 -12.87
C ARG A 119 23.18 9.32 -13.26
N THR A 120 22.43 10.10 -12.49
CA THR A 120 22.30 11.53 -12.75
C THR A 120 23.62 12.17 -12.32
N LYS A 121 24.10 13.14 -13.10
CA LYS A 121 25.34 13.87 -12.77
C LYS A 121 25.14 14.87 -11.62
N SER A 122 23.90 15.02 -11.14
CA SER A 122 23.49 15.98 -10.11
C SER A 122 23.04 15.23 -8.86
N GLY A 123 24.00 14.63 -8.16
CA GLY A 123 23.78 14.16 -6.80
C GLY A 123 23.48 15.33 -5.86
N ARG A 124 22.80 15.01 -4.74
CA ARG A 124 23.08 15.66 -3.44
C ARG A 124 22.48 14.96 -2.24
N LEU A 125 21.44 14.15 -2.38
CA LEU A 125 20.91 13.37 -1.25
C LEU A 125 20.37 12.01 -1.69
N TRP A 126 19.56 11.99 -2.74
CA TRP A 126 18.98 10.76 -3.26
C TRP A 126 20.01 9.77 -3.79
N ASP A 127 21.01 10.27 -4.52
CA ASP A 127 22.16 9.44 -4.91
C ASP A 127 22.98 8.96 -3.72
N ALA A 128 23.01 9.69 -2.59
CA ALA A 128 23.74 9.26 -1.40
C ALA A 128 22.96 8.20 -0.61
N ILE A 129 21.66 8.39 -0.40
CA ILE A 129 20.76 7.38 0.20
C ILE A 129 20.74 6.13 -0.69
N ARG A 130 20.67 6.31 -2.01
CA ARG A 130 20.73 5.23 -3.00
C ARG A 130 22.11 4.58 -3.08
N GLN A 131 23.21 5.32 -3.00
CA GLN A 131 24.56 4.75 -3.03
C GLN A 131 24.83 3.96 -1.75
N VAL A 132 24.37 4.44 -0.59
CA VAL A 132 24.35 3.65 0.65
C VAL A 132 23.47 2.40 0.48
N TYR A 133 22.28 2.51 -0.13
CA TYR A 133 21.41 1.38 -0.45
C TYR A 133 22.07 0.33 -1.37
N VAL A 134 22.67 0.77 -2.49
CA VAL A 134 23.28 -0.10 -3.51
C VAL A 134 24.62 -0.68 -3.05
N GLU A 135 25.45 0.10 -2.37
CA GLU A 135 26.75 -0.36 -1.85
C GLU A 135 26.57 -1.29 -0.65
N SER A 136 25.55 -1.09 0.21
CA SER A 136 25.27 -1.97 1.36
C SER A 136 24.85 -3.39 0.97
N ARG A 137 24.29 -3.59 -0.23
CA ARG A 137 23.83 -4.91 -0.69
C ARG A 137 24.87 -5.73 -1.45
N GLY A 138 26.01 -5.16 -1.85
CA GLY A 138 27.00 -5.85 -2.69
C GLY A 138 26.47 -6.41 -4.02
N ARG A 139 25.19 -6.18 -4.36
CA ARG A 139 24.56 -6.57 -5.61
C ARG A 139 25.09 -5.62 -6.68
N LYS A 140 25.94 -6.14 -7.56
CA LYS A 140 26.05 -5.55 -8.90
C LYS A 140 24.66 -5.63 -9.50
N ILE A 141 23.95 -4.51 -9.58
CA ILE A 141 22.77 -4.38 -10.42
C ILE A 141 23.27 -4.71 -11.82
N ASN A 142 23.00 -5.92 -12.29
CA ASN A 142 23.21 -6.21 -13.70
C ASN A 142 22.20 -5.31 -14.41
N SER A 143 22.68 -4.45 -15.30
CA SER A 143 21.86 -3.49 -16.04
C SER A 143 20.78 -4.13 -16.93
N ASP A 144 20.64 -5.45 -16.89
CA ASP A 144 19.62 -6.26 -17.53
C ASP A 144 18.46 -6.62 -16.58
N ASP A 145 18.43 -6.10 -15.35
CA ASP A 145 17.26 -6.17 -14.46
C ASP A 145 16.05 -5.52 -15.16
N THR A 146 15.18 -6.37 -15.68
CA THR A 146 13.93 -5.99 -16.33
C THR A 146 13.09 -5.20 -15.35
N ASN A 147 12.87 -3.91 -15.59
CA ASN A 147 11.90 -3.10 -14.86
C ASN A 147 10.57 -3.88 -14.77
N PRO A 148 10.11 -4.27 -13.56
CA PRO A 148 8.87 -5.03 -13.39
C PRO A 148 7.67 -4.36 -14.06
N CYS A 149 7.67 -3.03 -14.14
CA CYS A 149 6.62 -2.25 -14.82
C CYS A 149 6.60 -2.38 -16.35
N ASN A 150 7.50 -3.18 -16.95
CA ASN A 150 7.34 -3.63 -18.34
C ASN A 150 6.18 -4.63 -18.48
N VAL A 151 5.73 -5.23 -17.38
CA VAL A 151 4.53 -6.05 -17.33
C VAL A 151 3.30 -5.14 -17.42
N LEU A 152 2.51 -5.27 -18.50
CA LEU A 152 1.42 -4.34 -18.84
C LEU A 152 0.36 -4.18 -17.74
N TRP A 153 0.14 -5.23 -16.96
CA TRP A 153 -0.90 -5.31 -15.93
C TRP A 153 -0.38 -5.05 -14.52
N LEU A 154 0.93 -4.85 -14.33
CA LEU A 154 1.48 -4.53 -13.02
C LEU A 154 1.14 -3.07 -12.68
N GLU A 155 0.52 -2.87 -11.52
CA GLU A 155 0.05 -1.55 -11.10
C GLU A 155 1.11 -0.81 -10.29
N MET A 156 1.61 -1.48 -9.25
CA MET A 156 2.72 -1.06 -8.42
C MET A 156 3.56 -2.30 -8.04
N TYR A 157 4.72 -2.08 -7.42
CA TYR A 157 5.45 -3.14 -6.74
C TYR A 157 6.34 -2.57 -5.65
N THR A 158 6.67 -3.39 -4.65
CA THR A 158 7.52 -3.00 -3.53
C THR A 158 8.88 -3.69 -3.59
N GLU A 159 9.95 -2.90 -3.59
CA GLU A 159 11.31 -3.37 -3.33
C GLU A 159 11.56 -3.34 -1.82
N VAL A 160 11.42 -4.50 -1.18
CA VAL A 160 11.69 -4.66 0.24
C VAL A 160 13.19 -4.52 0.51
N SER A 161 13.53 -3.68 1.49
CA SER A 161 14.90 -3.60 1.99
C SER A 161 15.16 -4.69 3.02
N GLU A 162 16.15 -5.54 2.76
CA GLU A 162 16.64 -6.55 3.71
C GLU A 162 17.57 -5.95 4.78
N ASN A 163 17.99 -4.69 4.60
CA ASN A 163 18.97 -4.04 5.46
C ASN A 163 18.29 -3.08 6.44
N PHE A 164 18.62 -3.21 7.73
CA PHE A 164 18.15 -2.29 8.76
C PHE A 164 18.56 -0.85 8.47
N GLY A 165 17.62 0.10 8.61
CA GLY A 165 17.84 1.53 8.36
C GLY A 165 17.86 1.93 6.88
N VAL A 166 17.59 0.98 5.99
CA VAL A 166 17.47 1.22 4.56
C VAL A 166 15.98 1.13 4.20
N PRO A 167 15.39 2.17 3.60
CA PRO A 167 13.95 2.24 3.35
C PRO A 167 13.52 1.27 2.25
N SER A 168 12.34 0.66 2.39
CA SER A 168 11.67 -0.01 1.26
C SER A 168 11.25 1.03 0.21
N ILE A 169 11.11 0.61 -1.05
CA ILE A 169 10.70 1.49 -2.14
C ILE A 169 9.43 0.94 -2.79
N ILE A 170 8.36 1.72 -2.78
CA ILE A 170 7.14 1.44 -3.54
C ILE A 170 7.26 2.14 -4.89
N HIS A 171 7.15 1.37 -5.97
CA HIS A 171 7.24 1.84 -7.34
C HIS A 171 5.86 1.84 -7.98
N ILE A 172 5.48 2.98 -8.57
CA ILE A 172 4.23 3.12 -9.31
C ILE A 172 4.53 2.89 -10.79
N CYS A 173 3.85 1.93 -11.41
CA CYS A 173 4.08 1.64 -12.81
C CYS A 173 3.52 2.75 -13.71
N PRO A 174 4.27 3.23 -14.74
CA PRO A 174 3.87 4.39 -15.53
C PRO A 174 2.51 4.25 -16.22
N ASN A 175 2.18 3.05 -16.70
CA ASN A 175 0.90 2.78 -17.37
C ASN A 175 -0.26 2.91 -16.39
N TYR A 176 -0.12 2.35 -15.19
CA TYR A 176 -1.10 2.46 -14.12
C TYR A 176 -1.23 3.91 -13.66
N PHE A 177 -0.12 4.60 -13.41
CA PHE A 177 -0.19 5.98 -12.95
C PHE A 177 -0.86 6.89 -13.98
N LYS A 178 -0.54 6.73 -15.26
CA LYS A 178 -1.22 7.43 -16.36
C LYS A 178 -2.73 7.15 -16.36
N LYS A 179 -3.14 5.90 -16.17
CA LYS A 179 -4.57 5.52 -16.06
C LYS A 179 -5.22 6.24 -14.87
N MET A 180 -4.57 6.26 -13.71
CA MET A 180 -5.09 6.93 -12.52
C MET A 180 -5.22 8.44 -12.72
N LYS A 181 -4.23 9.12 -13.30
CA LYS A 181 -4.31 10.56 -13.64
C LYS A 181 -5.46 10.92 -14.58
N GLN A 182 -5.93 9.95 -15.38
CA GLN A 182 -7.06 10.11 -16.29
C GLN A 182 -8.39 9.67 -15.68
N SER A 183 -8.35 8.96 -14.55
CA SER A 183 -9.52 8.49 -13.83
C SER A 183 -10.20 9.64 -13.10
N LYS A 184 -11.53 9.58 -13.01
CA LYS A 184 -12.31 10.44 -12.10
C LYS A 184 -12.32 9.91 -10.66
N PHE A 185 -11.95 8.65 -10.49
CA PHE A 185 -11.88 7.95 -9.21
C PHE A 185 -10.40 7.77 -8.89
N LEU A 186 -9.87 8.69 -8.09
CA LEU A 186 -8.48 8.62 -7.60
C LEU A 186 -8.43 7.85 -6.28
N SER A 187 -9.56 7.78 -5.60
CA SER A 187 -9.73 7.11 -4.32
C SER A 187 -11.13 6.55 -4.14
N THR A 188 -11.24 5.67 -3.15
CA THR A 188 -12.52 5.12 -2.69
C THR A 188 -13.47 6.17 -2.13
N GLY A 189 -12.95 7.32 -1.67
CA GLY A 189 -13.77 8.46 -1.24
C GLY A 189 -14.54 9.13 -2.38
N ASP A 190 -14.07 9.00 -3.62
CA ASP A 190 -14.71 9.61 -4.80
C ASP A 190 -15.95 8.84 -5.26
N PHE A 191 -16.19 7.67 -4.69
CA PHE A 191 -17.31 6.80 -5.03
C PHE A 191 -18.65 7.27 -4.44
N GLN A 192 -18.66 8.28 -3.55
CA GLN A 192 -19.89 8.83 -2.95
C GLN A 192 -20.89 9.41 -3.99
N HIS A 193 -20.45 9.60 -5.24
CA HIS A 193 -21.25 10.16 -6.33
C HIS A 193 -21.37 9.25 -7.55
N ILE A 194 -20.94 7.98 -7.46
CA ILE A 194 -21.32 7.02 -8.48
C ILE A 194 -22.79 6.71 -8.23
N ASP A 195 -23.67 7.32 -9.01
CA ASP A 195 -24.98 6.75 -9.30
C ASP A 195 -24.70 5.35 -9.85
N LEU A 196 -24.65 4.35 -8.96
CA LEU A 196 -24.93 2.96 -9.29
C LEU A 196 -26.24 3.06 -10.05
N ASP A 197 -26.19 2.84 -11.37
CA ASP A 197 -27.16 3.38 -12.29
C ASP A 197 -28.60 3.27 -11.75
N ALA A 198 -29.46 4.24 -12.05
CA ALA A 198 -30.86 4.24 -11.66
C ALA A 198 -31.66 3.00 -12.16
N THR A 199 -30.99 2.00 -12.75
CA THR A 199 -31.52 0.70 -13.16
C THR A 199 -31.13 -0.45 -12.23
N GLY A 200 -30.37 -0.20 -11.16
CA GLY A 200 -29.97 -1.23 -10.18
C GLY A 200 -29.04 -2.30 -10.76
N LYS A 201 -28.34 -1.99 -11.87
CA LYS A 201 -27.43 -2.95 -12.50
C LYS A 201 -26.02 -2.82 -11.94
N ARG A 202 -25.54 -3.95 -11.44
CA ARG A 202 -24.18 -4.15 -10.92
C ARG A 202 -23.14 -3.69 -11.95
N LEU A 203 -22.15 -2.90 -11.53
CA LEU A 203 -20.96 -2.57 -12.32
C LEU A 203 -20.16 -3.85 -12.60
N TRP A 204 -20.42 -4.50 -13.73
CA TRP A 204 -19.61 -5.59 -14.26
C TRP A 204 -18.54 -4.99 -15.19
N VAL A 205 -17.41 -4.59 -14.64
CA VAL A 205 -16.28 -4.07 -15.41
C VAL A 205 -15.05 -4.82 -14.98
N LYS A 206 -14.54 -5.76 -15.82
CA LYS A 206 -13.28 -6.50 -15.56
C LYS A 206 -12.22 -5.51 -15.03
N PRO A 207 -11.84 -5.55 -13.75
CA PRO A 207 -11.67 -6.69 -12.84
C PRO A 207 -12.95 -7.29 -12.23
N ASN A 208 -12.85 -8.46 -11.58
CA ASN A 208 -13.93 -9.46 -11.51
C ASN A 208 -15.23 -9.05 -10.77
N THR A 209 -15.24 -7.97 -9.98
CA THR A 209 -16.38 -7.52 -9.17
C THR A 209 -16.43 -5.99 -8.97
N ALA A 210 -17.51 -5.45 -8.38
CA ALA A 210 -17.62 -4.03 -8.07
C ALA A 210 -16.63 -3.60 -6.97
N MET A 211 -16.30 -4.51 -6.05
CA MET A 211 -15.23 -4.31 -5.07
C MET A 211 -13.88 -4.10 -5.73
N ASP A 212 -13.56 -4.90 -6.75
CA ASP A 212 -12.29 -4.76 -7.48
C ASP A 212 -12.22 -3.43 -8.26
N LEU A 213 -13.36 -2.93 -8.73
CA LEU A 213 -13.43 -1.62 -9.38
C LEU A 213 -13.22 -0.47 -8.37
N ALA A 214 -13.67 -0.66 -7.13
CA ALA A 214 -13.47 0.30 -6.05
C ALA A 214 -12.03 0.29 -5.50
N ALA A 215 -11.30 -0.80 -5.67
CA ALA A 215 -9.88 -0.92 -5.32
C ALA A 215 -9.01 -0.10 -6.28
N VAL A 216 -8.94 1.21 -6.04
CA VAL A 216 -8.12 2.15 -6.81
C VAL A 216 -6.79 2.43 -6.09
N MET A 217 -6.12 3.53 -6.44
CA MET A 217 -4.73 3.82 -6.06
C MET A 217 -4.46 3.83 -4.56
N ASP A 218 -5.43 4.24 -3.74
CA ASP A 218 -5.31 4.18 -2.27
C ASP A 218 -5.26 2.73 -1.75
N VAL A 219 -6.05 1.83 -2.33
CA VAL A 219 -6.03 0.40 -2.00
C VAL A 219 -4.76 -0.27 -2.51
N THR A 220 -4.31 0.06 -3.73
CA THR A 220 -3.03 -0.43 -4.25
C THR A 220 -1.85 0.04 -3.39
N PHE A 221 -1.85 1.31 -2.92
CA PHE A 221 -0.82 1.76 -1.97
C PHE A 221 -0.86 1.01 -0.64
N LEU A 222 -2.06 0.73 -0.13
CA LEU A 222 -2.20 -0.07 1.08
C LEU A 222 -1.64 -1.48 0.88
N HIS A 223 -1.97 -2.14 -0.23
CA HIS A 223 -1.40 -3.43 -0.61
C HIS A 223 0.14 -3.38 -0.60
N GLU A 224 0.74 -2.47 -1.36
CA GLU A 224 2.19 -2.35 -1.45
C GLU A 224 2.85 -1.99 -0.12
N PHE A 225 2.21 -1.11 0.65
CA PHE A 225 2.68 -0.76 1.98
C PHE A 225 2.82 -1.99 2.87
N THR A 226 1.88 -2.95 2.79
CA THR A 226 1.94 -4.18 3.61
C THR A 226 3.12 -5.10 3.27
N HIS A 227 3.72 -5.00 2.09
CA HIS A 227 4.96 -5.70 1.76
C HIS A 227 6.19 -5.08 2.44
N THR A 228 6.12 -3.82 2.87
CA THR A 228 7.24 -3.16 3.54
C THR A 228 7.48 -3.75 4.93
N PHE A 229 8.71 -3.58 5.45
CA PHE A 229 9.03 -3.96 6.82
C PHE A 229 8.11 -3.30 7.85
N SER A 230 7.74 -2.04 7.60
CA SER A 230 6.74 -1.36 8.42
C SER A 230 5.42 -2.05 8.28
N GLY A 231 4.91 -2.25 7.06
CA GLY A 231 3.61 -2.85 6.79
C GLY A 231 3.42 -4.31 7.21
N GLY A 232 4.47 -4.96 7.73
CA GLY A 232 4.40 -6.30 8.30
C GLY A 232 4.94 -7.40 7.39
N GLU A 233 5.62 -7.03 6.29
CA GLU A 233 6.27 -7.97 5.36
C GLU A 233 5.32 -9.06 4.85
N LEU A 234 4.08 -8.67 4.55
CA LEU A 234 3.10 -9.60 4.00
C LEU A 234 3.52 -10.06 2.61
N GLU A 235 3.04 -11.24 2.21
CA GLU A 235 3.33 -11.82 0.91
C GLU A 235 2.12 -11.69 -0.02
N ASP A 236 2.39 -11.82 -1.32
CA ASP A 236 1.37 -12.13 -2.31
C ASP A 236 1.16 -13.64 -2.34
N VAL A 237 0.33 -14.15 -1.44
CA VAL A 237 0.20 -15.59 -1.19
C VAL A 237 -0.57 -16.26 -2.34
N GLY A 238 0.05 -17.22 -3.02
CA GLY A 238 -0.56 -18.06 -4.07
C GLY A 238 0.20 -18.04 -5.41
N GLU A 239 -0.33 -18.74 -6.42
CA GLU A 239 0.23 -18.69 -7.78
C GLU A 239 -0.22 -17.41 -8.52
N LEU A 240 0.53 -16.98 -9.54
CA LEU A 240 0.26 -15.81 -10.41
C LEU A 240 -1.25 -15.47 -10.52
N PHE A 241 -1.62 -14.24 -10.14
CA PHE A 241 -2.97 -13.69 -10.13
C PHE A 241 -3.96 -14.20 -9.05
N GLN A 242 -3.68 -15.33 -8.39
CA GLN A 242 -4.49 -15.79 -7.25
C GLN A 242 -4.35 -14.95 -5.96
N PRO A 243 -3.30 -14.12 -5.76
CA PRO A 243 -3.25 -13.22 -4.60
C PRO A 243 -4.29 -12.10 -4.63
N TYR A 244 -4.68 -11.65 -5.83
CA TYR A 244 -5.33 -10.34 -6.01
C TYR A 244 -6.84 -10.43 -6.28
N GLY A 245 -7.56 -9.39 -5.85
CA GLY A 245 -8.99 -9.23 -6.08
C GLY A 245 -9.88 -9.87 -5.01
N TRP A 246 -11.08 -9.31 -4.86
CA TRP A 246 -12.05 -9.62 -3.82
C TRP A 246 -12.36 -11.11 -3.74
N LEU A 247 -12.87 -11.74 -4.80
CA LEU A 247 -13.25 -13.16 -4.75
C LEU A 247 -12.07 -14.08 -4.46
N ASN A 248 -10.87 -13.73 -4.90
CA ASN A 248 -9.67 -14.51 -4.61
C ASN A 248 -9.29 -14.41 -3.14
N THR A 249 -9.31 -13.20 -2.55
CA THR A 249 -9.07 -13.00 -1.11
C THR A 249 -10.09 -13.75 -0.24
N LEU A 250 -11.34 -13.88 -0.70
CA LEU A 250 -12.37 -14.68 -0.04
C LEU A 250 -12.15 -16.19 -0.20
N ASN A 251 -11.46 -16.67 -1.22
CA ASN A 251 -11.24 -18.11 -1.43
C ASN A 251 -9.98 -18.62 -0.73
N LYS A 252 -9.18 -17.75 -0.12
CA LYS A 252 -7.96 -18.14 0.57
C LYS A 252 -8.24 -18.94 1.86
N PRO A 253 -7.41 -19.96 2.14
CA PRO A 253 -7.35 -20.62 3.44
C PRO A 253 -7.08 -19.62 4.57
N ALA A 254 -7.55 -19.94 5.78
CA ALA A 254 -7.47 -19.03 6.93
C ALA A 254 -6.04 -18.64 7.32
N ASP A 255 -5.10 -19.59 7.22
CA ASP A 255 -3.68 -19.42 7.49
C ASP A 255 -2.97 -18.57 6.42
N GLU A 256 -3.41 -18.64 5.16
CA GLU A 256 -2.91 -17.80 4.07
C GLU A 256 -3.51 -16.38 4.11
N SER A 257 -4.79 -16.25 4.43
CA SER A 257 -5.52 -14.97 4.41
C SER A 257 -4.91 -13.90 5.33
N VAL A 258 -4.32 -14.30 6.46
CA VAL A 258 -3.73 -13.35 7.42
C VAL A 258 -2.35 -12.86 6.95
N GLY A 259 -1.62 -13.68 6.18
CA GLY A 259 -0.32 -13.34 5.61
C GLY A 259 -0.37 -12.64 4.25
N ASN A 260 -1.57 -12.48 3.67
CA ASN A 260 -1.75 -11.96 2.32
C ASN A 260 -1.99 -10.45 2.29
N ALA A 261 -1.15 -9.72 1.56
CA ALA A 261 -1.23 -8.27 1.39
C ALA A 261 -2.62 -7.79 0.92
N GLU A 262 -3.17 -8.46 -0.11
CA GLU A 262 -4.47 -8.11 -0.69
C GLU A 262 -5.63 -8.30 0.30
N ASN A 263 -5.59 -9.30 1.18
CA ASN A 263 -6.67 -9.52 2.15
C ASN A 263 -6.77 -8.34 3.13
N ILE A 264 -5.63 -7.77 3.52
CA ILE A 264 -5.58 -6.57 4.35
C ILE A 264 -6.09 -5.35 3.57
N ALA A 265 -5.63 -5.16 2.34
CA ALA A 265 -6.05 -4.04 1.51
C ALA A 265 -7.56 -4.06 1.25
N MET A 266 -8.13 -5.22 0.93
CA MET A 266 -9.57 -5.42 0.73
C MET A 266 -10.37 -5.26 2.03
N PHE A 267 -9.81 -5.64 3.18
CA PHE A 267 -10.44 -5.38 4.46
C PHE A 267 -10.48 -3.88 4.76
N GLY A 268 -9.39 -3.15 4.53
CA GLY A 268 -9.33 -1.69 4.68
C GLY A 268 -10.35 -0.97 3.80
N LEU A 269 -10.44 -1.38 2.52
CA LEU A 269 -11.44 -0.90 1.57
C LEU A 269 -12.88 -1.11 2.09
N ALA A 270 -13.21 -2.36 2.40
CA ALA A 270 -14.55 -2.75 2.86
C ALA A 270 -14.92 -2.05 4.17
N HIS A 271 -13.97 -1.92 5.09
CA HIS A 271 -14.15 -1.22 6.35
C HIS A 271 -14.46 0.26 6.12
N ARG A 272 -13.68 0.93 5.27
CA ARG A 272 -13.91 2.33 4.92
C ARG A 272 -15.29 2.54 4.33
N MET A 273 -15.71 1.68 3.41
CA MET A 273 -17.05 1.75 2.82
C MET A 273 -18.15 1.72 3.90
N LEU A 274 -18.05 0.79 4.85
CA LEU A 274 -19.04 0.62 5.92
C LEU A 274 -19.08 1.78 6.92
N VAL A 275 -17.95 2.47 7.14
CA VAL A 275 -17.83 3.52 8.18
C VAL A 275 -18.03 4.93 7.63
N GLU A 276 -17.55 5.20 6.41
CA GLU A 276 -17.49 6.56 5.86
C GLU A 276 -18.47 6.80 4.71
N THR A 277 -19.12 5.75 4.23
CA THR A 277 -19.99 5.82 3.06
C THR A 277 -21.29 5.04 3.31
N PRO A 278 -22.33 5.22 2.49
CA PRO A 278 -23.50 4.37 2.57
C PRO A 278 -23.31 2.99 1.92
N MET A 279 -22.14 2.72 1.31
CA MET A 279 -21.88 1.52 0.54
C MET A 279 -21.61 0.31 1.43
N LYS A 280 -22.16 -0.85 1.04
CA LYS A 280 -21.90 -2.12 1.73
C LYS A 280 -21.37 -3.20 0.77
N PRO A 281 -20.15 -3.71 1.00
CA PRO A 281 -19.61 -4.82 0.23
C PRO A 281 -20.42 -6.09 0.44
N GLN A 282 -20.57 -6.88 -0.62
CA GLN A 282 -21.27 -8.17 -0.60
C GLN A 282 -20.29 -9.32 -0.83
N LEU A 283 -20.65 -10.53 -0.38
CA LEU A 283 -19.83 -11.73 -0.56
C LEU A 283 -19.52 -12.03 -2.04
N ASP A 284 -20.43 -11.70 -2.96
CA ASP A 284 -20.24 -11.87 -4.41
C ASP A 284 -19.45 -10.73 -5.07
N GLY A 285 -18.96 -9.77 -4.26
CA GLY A 285 -18.21 -8.59 -4.68
C GLY A 285 -19.06 -7.48 -5.30
N SER A 286 -20.38 -7.59 -5.27
CA SER A 286 -21.24 -6.43 -5.49
C SER A 286 -21.18 -5.44 -4.32
N ILE A 287 -21.62 -4.21 -4.56
CA ILE A 287 -21.74 -3.13 -3.56
C ILE A 287 -23.21 -2.68 -3.57
N ILE A 288 -23.82 -2.55 -2.40
CA ILE A 288 -25.19 -2.02 -2.21
C ILE A 288 -25.19 -0.67 -1.51
#